data_AF-A0A9D4WR89-F1
#
_entry.id   AF-A0A9D4WR89-F1
#
_cell.length_a   1.000
_cell.length_b   1.000
_cell.length_c   1.000
_cell.angle_alpha   90.00
_cell.angle_beta   90.00
_cell.angle_gamma   90.00
#
_symmetry.space_group_name_H-M   'P 1'
#
loop_
_entity.id
_entity.type
_entity.pdbx_description
1 polymer ?
#
loop_
_entity_poly.entity_id
_entity_poly.type
_entity_poly.pdbx_seq_one_letter_code
_entity_poly.pdbx_strand_id
1 'polypeptide(L)'
;MKKPPSSTVITYLITVTALIVFCFSPFSHALGSGTTLSVTDSPATVCGIISGQSIQSIQCYRQGQGQVSPFLVAPNVSFSSISGGKSYFCGLRSGNYSLHCWDTSSSSFQSKRLYFNDSVLLENLAVGDSQVCATVVGVGTSIAYL
;
A
#
# COMPACT_ATOMS: atom_id res chain seq x y z
N MET A 1 34.11 -46.61 -20.51
CA MET A 1 34.59 -45.43 -19.75
C MET A 1 33.92 -44.18 -20.30
N LYS A 2 32.94 -43.58 -19.60
CA LYS A 2 32.28 -42.33 -20.03
C LYS A 2 33.22 -41.16 -19.75
N LYS A 3 33.68 -40.46 -20.79
CA LYS A 3 34.55 -39.30 -20.67
C LYS A 3 33.76 -38.17 -19.98
N PRO A 4 34.29 -37.53 -18.92
CA PRO A 4 33.56 -36.47 -18.23
C PRO A 4 33.28 -35.33 -19.22
N PRO A 5 32.10 -34.68 -19.12
CA PRO A 5 31.74 -33.58 -19.99
C PRO A 5 32.78 -32.45 -19.88
N SER A 6 33.16 -31.88 -21.03
CA SER A 6 34.12 -30.77 -21.11
C SER A 6 33.61 -29.56 -20.32
N SER A 7 34.50 -28.88 -19.61
CA SER A 7 34.18 -27.70 -18.78
C SER A 7 33.33 -26.66 -19.52
N THR A 8 33.56 -26.48 -20.82
CA THR A 8 32.83 -25.52 -21.67
C THR A 8 31.35 -25.89 -21.83
N VAL A 9 31.03 -27.18 -21.89
CA VAL A 9 29.64 -27.67 -22.01
C VAL A 9 28.87 -27.43 -20.72
N ILE A 10 29.54 -27.60 -19.57
CA ILE A 10 28.97 -27.35 -18.25
C ILE A 10 28.67 -25.85 -18.09
N THR A 11 29.61 -24.98 -18.46
CA THR A 11 29.41 -23.52 -18.38
C THR A 11 28.24 -23.07 -19.26
N TYR A 12 28.14 -23.60 -20.48
CA TYR A 12 27.04 -23.27 -21.39
C TYR A 12 25.66 -23.70 -20.87
N LEU A 13 25.57 -24.89 -20.27
CA LEU A 13 24.33 -25.37 -19.65
C LEU A 13 23.91 -24.48 -18.48
N ILE A 14 24.85 -24.04 -17.65
CA ILE A 14 24.58 -23.15 -16.52
C ILE A 14 24.10 -21.77 -16.99
N THR A 15 24.71 -21.18 -18.02
CA THR A 15 24.29 -19.86 -18.52
C THR A 15 22.91 -19.91 -19.17
N VAL A 16 22.61 -20.95 -19.94
CA VAL A 16 21.29 -21.14 -20.57
C VAL A 16 20.21 -21.35 -19.51
N THR A 17 20.46 -22.19 -18.51
CA THR A 17 19.50 -22.40 -17.41
C THR A 17 19.27 -21.12 -16.60
N ALA A 18 20.30 -20.33 -16.33
CA ALA A 18 20.16 -19.04 -15.64
C ALA A 18 19.32 -18.04 -16.45
N LEU A 19 19.52 -17.94 -17.76
CA LEU A 19 18.73 -17.07 -18.64
C LEU A 19 17.26 -17.50 -18.73
N ILE A 20 17.00 -18.81 -18.76
CA ILE A 20 15.65 -19.37 -18.73
C ILE A 20 14.98 -18.99 -17.41
N VAL A 21 15.63 -19.24 -16.26
CA VAL A 21 15.08 -18.89 -14.95
C VAL A 21 14.78 -17.39 -14.85
N PHE A 22 15.66 -16.53 -15.36
CA PHE A 22 15.43 -15.07 -15.40
C PHE A 22 14.28 -14.66 -16.32
N CYS A 23 14.09 -15.35 -17.44
CA CYS A 23 13.02 -15.05 -18.40
C CYS A 23 11.64 -15.57 -17.91
N PHE A 24 11.63 -16.63 -17.11
CA PHE A 24 10.42 -17.23 -16.54
C PHE A 24 10.09 -16.74 -15.12
N SER A 25 10.98 -15.98 -14.47
CA SER A 25 10.60 -15.28 -13.25
C SER A 25 9.56 -14.22 -13.58
N PRO A 26 8.36 -14.25 -12.98
CA PRO A 26 7.41 -13.16 -13.16
C PRO A 26 8.11 -11.87 -12.74
N PHE A 27 8.03 -10.83 -13.58
CA PHE A 27 8.41 -9.49 -13.17
C PHE A 27 7.48 -9.08 -12.03
N SER A 28 7.86 -9.43 -10.80
CA SER A 28 7.26 -8.91 -9.60
C SER A 28 7.61 -7.44 -9.59
N HIS A 29 6.73 -6.61 -10.14
CA HIS A 29 6.74 -5.18 -9.92
C HIS A 29 6.39 -4.94 -8.44
N ALA A 30 7.32 -5.28 -7.56
CA ALA A 30 7.36 -4.79 -6.21
C ALA A 30 7.81 -3.32 -6.30
N LEU A 31 6.95 -2.46 -6.86
CA LEU A 31 6.94 -1.04 -6.53
C LEU A 31 6.33 -0.94 -5.11
N GLY A 32 6.94 -1.63 -4.16
CA GLY A 32 6.58 -1.57 -2.75
C GLY A 32 7.06 -0.25 -2.19
N SER A 33 6.42 0.86 -2.58
CA SER A 33 6.39 2.02 -1.72
C SER A 33 5.56 1.63 -0.50
N GLY A 34 6.14 1.77 0.69
CA GLY A 34 5.49 1.46 1.98
C GLY A 34 4.21 2.27 2.25
N THR A 35 3.79 3.12 1.31
CA THR A 35 2.59 3.97 1.34
C THR A 35 1.34 3.32 0.76
N THR A 36 1.42 2.07 0.27
CA THR A 36 0.33 1.44 -0.49
C THR A 36 -0.48 0.40 0.28
N LEU A 37 -0.08 0.02 1.49
CA LEU A 37 -0.76 -0.98 2.31
C LEU A 37 -0.93 -0.49 3.75
N SER A 38 -2.06 -0.81 4.37
CA SER A 38 -2.34 -0.53 5.78
C SER A 38 -2.91 -1.77 6.46
N VAL A 39 -2.43 -2.07 7.66
CA VAL A 39 -2.92 -3.17 8.50
C VAL A 39 -3.45 -2.57 9.80
N THR A 40 -4.63 -3.02 10.23
CA THR A 40 -5.23 -2.66 11.52
C THR A 40 -5.47 -3.92 12.35
N ASP A 41 -5.35 -3.81 13.67
CA ASP A 41 -5.39 -4.98 14.56
C ASP A 41 -6.80 -5.40 14.96
N SER A 42 -7.71 -4.43 15.16
CA SER A 42 -9.03 -4.70 15.74
C SER A 42 -10.16 -3.94 15.04
N PRO A 43 -10.89 -4.57 14.10
CA PRO A 43 -10.67 -5.92 13.55
C PRO A 43 -9.48 -5.98 12.60
N ALA A 44 -8.89 -7.17 12.46
CA ALA A 44 -7.86 -7.47 11.48
C ALA A 44 -8.33 -7.09 10.06
N THR A 45 -7.89 -5.93 9.59
CA THR A 45 -8.27 -5.37 8.29
C THR A 45 -7.01 -5.00 7.55
N VAL A 46 -6.89 -5.47 6.32
CA VAL A 46 -5.80 -5.11 5.42
C VAL A 46 -6.39 -4.30 4.29
N CYS A 47 -5.89 -3.09 4.08
CA CYS A 47 -6.29 -2.24 2.97
C CYS A 47 -5.10 -1.89 2.09
N GLY A 48 -5.36 -1.63 0.81
CA GLY A 48 -4.35 -1.26 -0.17
C GLY A 48 -4.88 -0.26 -1.19
N ILE A 49 -3.98 0.51 -1.81
CA ILE A 49 -4.33 1.38 -2.94
C ILE A 49 -4.24 0.55 -4.23
N ILE A 50 -5.31 0.53 -5.03
CA ILE A 50 -5.29 -0.15 -6.32
C ILE A 50 -4.43 0.64 -7.31
N SER A 51 -3.40 0.00 -7.84
CA SER A 51 -2.51 0.54 -8.86
C SER A 51 -2.97 0.17 -10.27
N GLY A 52 -2.56 0.96 -11.28
CA GLY A 52 -2.84 0.67 -12.70
C GLY A 52 -4.25 1.00 -13.17
N GLN A 53 -5.08 1.64 -12.34
CA GLN A 53 -6.39 2.19 -12.71
C GLN A 53 -6.34 3.72 -12.83
N SER A 54 -7.30 4.33 -13.54
CA SER A 54 -7.45 5.79 -13.60
C SER A 54 -7.80 6.39 -12.23
N ILE A 55 -8.51 5.63 -11.40
CA ILE A 55 -8.84 5.98 -10.02
C ILE A 55 -8.10 5.04 -9.08
N GLN A 56 -7.15 5.60 -8.33
CA GLN A 56 -6.35 4.85 -7.35
C GLN A 56 -7.12 4.75 -6.03
N SER A 57 -8.19 3.97 -6.04
CA SER A 57 -9.09 3.79 -4.89
C SER A 57 -8.52 2.82 -3.87
N ILE A 58 -9.11 2.81 -2.67
CA ILE A 58 -8.71 1.93 -1.57
C ILE A 58 -9.53 0.64 -1.66
N GLN A 59 -8.85 -0.50 -1.59
CA GLN A 59 -9.47 -1.82 -1.48
C GLN A 59 -9.10 -2.44 -0.14
N CYS A 60 -10.10 -2.90 0.60
CA CYS A 60 -9.93 -3.50 1.91
C CYS A 60 -10.41 -4.94 1.93
N TYR A 61 -9.78 -5.72 2.80
CA TYR A 61 -10.15 -7.08 3.15
C TYR A 61 -10.21 -7.21 4.67
N ARG A 62 -11.27 -7.83 5.18
CA ARG A 62 -11.50 -8.03 6.61
C ARG A 62 -11.92 -9.47 6.86
N GLN A 63 -11.25 -10.13 7.78
CA GLN A 63 -11.65 -11.46 8.23
C GLN A 63 -12.74 -11.36 9.31
N GLY A 64 -13.80 -12.17 9.22
CA GLY A 64 -14.70 -12.44 10.37
C GLY A 64 -16.08 -11.75 10.39
N GLN A 65 -16.48 -10.99 9.36
CA GLN A 65 -17.84 -10.39 9.26
C GLN A 65 -18.72 -11.02 8.15
N GLY A 66 -18.42 -12.23 7.69
CA GLY A 66 -19.14 -12.87 6.57
C GLY A 66 -18.81 -12.29 5.18
N GLN A 67 -17.99 -11.23 5.11
CA GLN A 67 -17.37 -10.76 3.87
C GLN A 67 -16.10 -11.56 3.60
N VAL A 68 -16.17 -12.46 2.61
CA VAL A 68 -15.03 -13.24 2.13
C VAL A 68 -14.35 -12.54 0.93
N SER A 69 -14.99 -11.52 0.36
CA SER A 69 -14.51 -10.76 -0.79
C SER A 69 -13.91 -9.41 -0.38
N PRO A 70 -12.87 -8.94 -1.08
CA PRO A 70 -12.42 -7.56 -0.93
C PRO A 70 -13.51 -6.58 -1.35
N PHE A 71 -13.55 -5.40 -0.72
CA PHE A 71 -14.50 -4.33 -1.02
C PHE A 71 -13.77 -2.99 -1.17
N LEU A 72 -14.41 -2.04 -1.85
CA LEU A 72 -13.83 -0.72 -2.11
C LEU A 72 -14.23 0.27 -1.01
N VAL A 73 -13.25 1.04 -0.55
CA VAL A 73 -13.43 2.23 0.29
C VAL A 73 -13.17 3.44 -0.58
N ALA A 74 -14.13 4.37 -0.62
CA ALA A 74 -14.07 5.57 -1.46
C ALA A 74 -13.73 5.27 -2.95
N PRO A 75 -14.55 4.48 -3.68
CA PRO A 75 -14.24 3.99 -5.02
C PRO A 75 -14.04 5.10 -6.08
N ASN A 76 -14.55 6.31 -5.83
CA ASN A 76 -14.51 7.44 -6.76
C ASN A 76 -13.40 8.46 -6.40
N VAL A 77 -12.45 8.08 -5.55
CA VAL A 77 -11.40 8.97 -5.05
C VAL A 77 -10.04 8.30 -5.18
N SER A 78 -9.07 9.04 -5.73
CA SER A 78 -7.68 8.59 -5.82
C SER A 78 -6.89 8.98 -4.57
N PHE A 79 -6.02 8.08 -4.11
CA PHE A 79 -5.17 8.26 -2.93
C PHE A 79 -3.68 8.12 -3.29
N SER A 80 -2.83 8.89 -2.62
CA SER A 80 -1.37 8.84 -2.79
C SER A 80 -0.68 8.01 -1.71
N SER A 81 -1.26 7.93 -0.52
CA SER A 81 -0.73 7.16 0.61
C SER A 81 -1.83 6.68 1.52
N ILE A 82 -1.64 5.51 2.15
CA ILE A 82 -2.44 5.03 3.28
C ILE A 82 -1.54 4.53 4.42
N SER A 83 -2.05 4.56 5.65
CA SER A 83 -1.37 4.00 6.82
C SER A 83 -2.41 3.54 7.86
N GLY A 84 -2.12 2.44 8.55
CA GLY A 84 -3.03 1.81 9.53
C GLY A 84 -2.67 2.16 10.97
N GLY A 85 -3.68 2.22 11.83
CA GLY A 85 -3.57 2.29 13.28
C GLY A 85 -4.32 1.12 13.94
N LYS A 86 -4.64 1.23 15.24
CA LYS A 86 -5.19 0.12 16.01
C LYS A 86 -6.55 -0.38 15.51
N SER A 87 -7.48 0.55 15.27
CA SER A 87 -8.86 0.27 14.85
C SER A 87 -9.34 1.24 13.76
N TYR A 88 -8.43 1.92 13.09
CA TYR A 88 -8.71 2.84 12.01
C TYR A 88 -7.53 2.85 11.04
N PHE A 89 -7.74 3.34 9.83
CA PHE A 89 -6.65 3.67 8.92
C PHE A 89 -6.91 5.05 8.33
N CYS A 90 -5.85 5.69 7.85
CA CYS A 90 -5.92 6.99 7.21
C CYS A 90 -5.34 6.93 5.80
N GLY A 91 -5.81 7.84 4.96
CA GLY A 91 -5.40 7.98 3.58
C GLY A 91 -5.24 9.45 3.21
N LEU A 92 -4.14 9.74 2.54
CA LEU A 92 -3.86 11.02 1.92
C LEU A 92 -4.40 11.00 0.49
N ARG A 93 -5.30 11.93 0.16
CA ARG A 93 -5.89 12.03 -1.17
C ARG A 93 -4.83 12.44 -2.19
N SER A 94 -4.94 11.92 -3.41
CA SER A 94 -4.14 12.38 -4.54
C SER A 94 -4.30 13.90 -4.72
N GLY A 95 -3.17 14.59 -4.88
CA GLY A 95 -3.10 16.05 -4.84
C GLY A 95 -2.76 16.61 -3.45
N ASN A 96 -2.62 15.78 -2.42
CA ASN A 96 -1.96 16.11 -1.15
C ASN A 96 -2.65 17.18 -0.28
N TYR A 97 -3.85 17.63 -0.66
CA TYR A 97 -4.60 18.70 0.01
C TYR A 97 -5.58 18.21 1.08
N SER A 98 -5.80 16.91 1.21
CA SER A 98 -6.84 16.37 2.09
C SER A 98 -6.47 15.01 2.68
N LEU A 99 -6.68 14.86 3.98
CA LEU A 99 -6.46 13.62 4.73
C LEU A 99 -7.76 13.13 5.34
N HIS A 100 -8.05 11.85 5.15
CA HIS A 100 -9.23 11.16 5.63
C HIS A 100 -8.83 9.94 6.46
N CYS A 101 -9.62 9.62 7.48
CA CYS A 101 -9.48 8.39 8.25
C CYS A 101 -10.81 7.65 8.32
N TRP A 102 -10.75 6.33 8.34
CA TRP A 102 -11.90 5.46 8.39
C TRP A 102 -11.84 4.55 9.60
N ASP A 103 -12.95 4.47 10.33
CA ASP A 103 -13.09 3.60 11.48
C ASP A 103 -13.37 2.15 11.03
N THR A 104 -12.43 1.25 11.34
CA THR A 104 -12.55 -0.17 11.03
C THR A 104 -13.37 -0.95 12.07
N SER A 105 -13.65 -0.40 13.25
CA SER A 105 -14.54 -1.06 14.20
C SER A 105 -15.99 -1.13 13.68
N SER A 106 -16.35 -0.18 12.83
CA SER A 106 -17.66 -0.12 12.17
C SER A 106 -17.71 -0.95 10.88
N SER A 107 -18.87 -1.53 10.56
CA SER A 107 -19.12 -2.16 9.26
C SER A 107 -19.29 -1.14 8.12
N SER A 108 -19.64 0.11 8.47
CA SER A 108 -19.91 1.17 7.50
C SER A 108 -18.66 1.98 7.12
N PHE A 109 -17.51 1.73 7.76
CA PHE A 109 -16.27 2.48 7.54
C PHE A 109 -16.50 3.98 7.56
N GLN A 110 -17.01 4.50 8.68
CA GLN A 110 -17.30 5.92 8.81
C GLN A 110 -16.02 6.75 8.56
N SER A 111 -16.11 7.66 7.58
CA SER A 111 -15.00 8.54 7.20
C SER A 111 -15.02 9.82 8.02
N LYS A 112 -13.88 10.19 8.60
CA LYS A 112 -13.62 11.50 9.20
C LYS A 112 -12.53 12.21 8.41
N ARG A 113 -12.78 13.45 7.99
CA ARG A 113 -11.74 14.30 7.40
C ARG A 113 -10.95 14.96 8.54
N LEU A 114 -9.64 14.76 8.58
CA LEU A 114 -8.77 15.40 9.57
C LEU A 114 -8.07 16.65 9.03
N TYR A 115 -7.83 16.69 7.72
CA TYR A 115 -7.14 17.81 7.07
C TYR A 115 -7.79 18.19 5.75
N PHE A 116 -7.85 19.48 5.50
CA PHE A 116 -8.20 20.07 4.21
C PHE A 116 -7.53 21.44 4.08
N ASN A 117 -6.63 21.57 3.12
CA ASN A 117 -6.04 22.85 2.75
C ASN A 117 -5.51 22.77 1.31
N ASP A 118 -5.91 23.71 0.48
CA ASP A 118 -5.51 23.82 -0.92
C ASP A 118 -4.13 24.46 -1.12
N SER A 119 -3.68 25.24 -0.13
CA SER A 119 -2.43 25.99 -0.16
C SER A 119 -1.28 25.24 0.53
N VAL A 120 -1.57 24.54 1.62
CA VAL A 120 -0.59 23.77 2.41
C VAL A 120 -0.79 22.29 2.09
N LEU A 121 0.16 21.67 1.40
CA LEU A 121 0.06 20.29 0.93
C LEU A 121 0.85 19.35 1.85
N LEU A 122 0.39 18.11 1.99
CA LEU A 122 1.05 17.06 2.78
C LEU A 122 1.80 16.05 1.88
N GLU A 123 2.84 15.39 2.35
CA GLU A 123 3.57 14.39 1.54
C GLU A 123 3.73 13.04 2.21
N ASN A 124 4.08 13.01 3.49
CA ASN A 124 4.26 11.79 4.25
C ASN A 124 3.11 11.62 5.23
N LEU A 125 2.66 10.39 5.42
CA LEU A 125 1.63 10.01 6.39
C LEU A 125 2.15 8.86 7.25
N ALA A 126 2.17 9.07 8.56
CA ALA A 126 2.47 8.05 9.55
C ALA A 126 1.29 7.95 10.53
N VAL A 127 0.81 6.73 10.76
CA VAL A 127 -0.28 6.46 11.71
C VAL A 127 0.26 5.52 12.79
N GLY A 128 0.09 5.90 14.04
CA GLY A 128 0.36 5.06 15.21
C GLY A 128 -0.92 4.39 15.71
N ASP A 129 -0.90 3.90 16.95
CA ASP A 129 -2.07 3.25 17.56
C ASP A 129 -3.29 4.17 17.60
N SER A 130 -3.08 5.45 17.96
CA SER A 130 -4.12 6.47 18.06
C SER A 130 -3.72 7.82 17.46
N GLN A 131 -2.46 8.00 17.08
CA GLN A 131 -1.94 9.26 16.55
C GLN A 131 -1.88 9.21 15.03
N VAL A 132 -2.06 10.37 14.40
CA VAL A 132 -1.86 10.55 12.96
C VAL A 132 -0.92 11.72 12.74
N CYS A 133 0.20 11.48 12.07
CA CYS A 133 1.18 12.50 11.74
C CYS A 133 1.32 12.62 10.23
N ALA A 134 1.41 13.85 9.74
CA ALA A 134 1.72 14.12 8.34
C ALA A 134 2.72 15.27 8.21
N THR A 135 3.61 15.21 7.21
CA THR A 135 4.56 16.31 6.93
C THR A 135 4.09 17.18 5.79
N VAL A 136 4.36 18.47 5.89
CA VAL A 136 4.07 19.45 4.86
C VAL A 136 5.14 19.41 3.77
N VAL A 137 4.70 19.44 2.51
CA VAL A 137 5.56 19.46 1.32
C VAL A 137 6.55 20.63 1.40
N GLY A 138 7.84 20.33 1.31
CA GLY A 138 8.90 21.32 1.11
C GLY A 138 9.26 22.19 2.32
N VAL A 139 8.58 22.03 3.47
CA VAL A 139 8.85 22.82 4.69
C VAL A 139 9.45 21.96 5.82
N GLY A 140 9.25 20.63 5.77
CA GLY A 140 9.73 19.71 6.81
C GLY A 140 8.97 19.82 8.14
N THR A 141 7.90 20.63 8.20
CA THR A 141 7.03 20.72 9.37
C THR A 141 6.06 19.55 9.43
N SER A 142 5.72 19.09 10.63
CA SER A 142 4.78 17.99 10.85
C SER A 142 3.51 18.48 11.54
N ILE A 143 2.36 18.00 11.08
CA ILE A 143 1.06 18.18 11.71
C ILE A 143 0.67 16.86 12.36
N ALA A 144 0.31 16.90 13.65
CA ALA A 144 -0.12 15.73 14.41
C ALA A 144 -1.59 15.87 14.83
N TYR A 145 -2.32 14.77 14.78
CA TYR A 145 -3.69 14.62 15.24
C TYR A 145 -3.75 13.51 16.29
N LEU A 146 -4.57 13.73 17.32
CA LEU A 146 -4.81 12.82 18.44
C LEU A 146 -6.27 12.35 18.44
#